data_AF-A0A8U1C5H4-F1
#
_entry.id   AF-A0A8U1C5H4-F1
#
_cell.length_a   1.000
_cell.length_b   1.000
_cell.length_c   1.000
_cell.angle_alpha   90.00
_cell.angle_beta   90.00
_cell.angle_gamma   90.00
#
_symmetry.space_group_name_H-M   'P 1'
#
loop_
_entity.id
_entity.type
_entity.pdbx_description
1 polymer ?
#
loop_
_entity_poly.entity_id
_entity_poly.type
_entity_poly.pdbx_seq_one_letter_code
_entity_poly.pdbx_strand_id
1 'polypeptide(L)'
;MAVSFFWKVTIPFLAYFAVEVTGEQQYGGLGGEITLTPKVSGQPEDILWTYNGNKVVEFDGSQNVEYGRYKGRTILDWGSGALTIKGLTDADSGPYELETVVKGKLQYSHHEVDVIDDVVQPSVTCVVNNTTPENMDRTLLCSADLQPLTQFIWRSPGGSESPGLELFIPGGENQDSENQESVYTCVVKNPVSENCIVHPEGLLHW
;
A
#
# COMPACT_ATOMS: atom_id res chain seq x y z
N MET A 1 3.70 -37.42 -54.25
CA MET A 1 3.04 -37.43 -52.93
C MET A 1 3.79 -36.49 -52.01
N ALA A 2 3.17 -35.38 -51.66
CA ALA A 2 3.37 -34.58 -50.44
C ALA A 2 2.35 -33.45 -50.57
N VAL A 3 1.17 -33.66 -50.00
CA VAL A 3 0.05 -32.69 -50.04
C VAL A 3 0.25 -31.74 -48.87
N SER A 4 0.42 -30.45 -49.18
CA SER A 4 0.37 -29.39 -48.18
C SER A 4 -1.04 -29.28 -47.64
N PHE A 5 -1.20 -29.28 -46.31
CA PHE A 5 -2.45 -28.90 -45.68
C PHE A 5 -2.24 -27.57 -44.92
N PHE A 6 -2.45 -26.47 -45.64
CA PHE A 6 -2.87 -25.22 -45.04
C PHE A 6 -4.30 -25.41 -44.55
N TRP A 7 -4.50 -25.65 -43.25
CA TRP A 7 -5.86 -25.58 -42.70
C TRP A 7 -6.19 -24.10 -42.41
N LYS A 8 -7.10 -23.57 -43.22
CA LYS A 8 -7.95 -22.41 -42.93
C LYS A 8 -8.66 -22.55 -41.57
N VAL A 9 -8.14 -21.94 -40.52
CA VAL A 9 -8.95 -21.64 -39.33
C VAL A 9 -9.58 -20.26 -39.57
N THR A 10 -10.82 -20.25 -40.04
CA THR A 10 -11.67 -19.06 -39.91
C THR A 10 -11.91 -18.85 -38.43
N ILE A 11 -11.24 -17.88 -37.84
CA ILE A 11 -11.48 -17.42 -36.48
C ILE A 11 -12.86 -16.75 -36.51
N PRO A 12 -13.93 -17.35 -35.95
CA PRO A 12 -15.13 -16.56 -35.69
C PRO A 12 -14.68 -15.42 -34.77
N PHE A 13 -15.22 -14.21 -34.97
CA PHE A 13 -15.04 -13.05 -34.09
C PHE A 13 -15.52 -13.42 -32.67
N LEU A 14 -14.73 -14.22 -31.97
CA LEU A 14 -14.80 -14.38 -30.53
C LEU A 14 -14.42 -13.00 -30.05
N ALA A 15 -15.39 -12.32 -29.43
CA ALA A 15 -15.09 -11.20 -28.58
C ALA A 15 -13.93 -11.65 -27.70
N TYR A 16 -12.75 -11.10 -27.97
CA TYR A 16 -11.59 -11.25 -27.13
C TYR A 16 -11.97 -10.45 -25.89
N PHE A 17 -12.72 -11.09 -24.99
CA PHE A 17 -12.88 -10.60 -23.65
C PHE A 17 -11.47 -10.67 -23.08
N ALA A 18 -10.76 -9.55 -23.17
CA ALA A 18 -9.60 -9.33 -22.34
C ALA A 18 -10.15 -9.44 -20.92
N VAL A 19 -9.93 -10.59 -20.29
CA VAL A 19 -10.06 -10.67 -18.85
C VAL A 19 -8.95 -9.76 -18.36
N GLU A 20 -9.31 -8.57 -17.91
CA GLU A 20 -8.40 -7.79 -17.06
C GLU A 20 -8.16 -8.66 -15.84
N VAL A 21 -7.01 -9.33 -15.82
CA VAL A 21 -6.52 -9.98 -14.61
C VAL A 21 -6.08 -8.83 -13.71
N THR A 22 -7.02 -8.23 -12.99
CA THR A 22 -6.70 -7.17 -12.03
C THR A 22 -5.79 -7.79 -10.97
N GLY A 23 -4.52 -7.40 -10.99
CA GLY A 23 -3.51 -7.88 -10.06
C GLY A 23 -3.83 -7.46 -8.64
N GLU A 24 -3.14 -8.08 -7.68
CA GLU A 24 -3.18 -7.58 -6.31
C GLU A 24 -2.43 -6.25 -6.24
N GLN A 25 -3.14 -5.17 -5.91
CA GLN A 25 -2.55 -3.86 -5.67
C GLN A 25 -1.74 -3.88 -4.37
N GLN A 26 -0.48 -3.49 -4.44
CA GLN A 26 0.44 -3.43 -3.31
C GLN A 26 1.19 -2.11 -3.31
N TYR A 27 1.60 -1.67 -2.12
CA TYR A 27 2.26 -0.38 -1.93
C TYR A 27 3.64 -0.61 -1.32
N GLY A 28 4.65 0.09 -1.86
CA GLY A 28 6.01 0.09 -1.33
C GLY A 28 6.48 1.51 -1.06
N GLY A 29 7.17 1.72 0.06
CA GLY A 29 7.73 3.03 0.40
C GLY A 29 8.94 3.37 -0.48
N LEU A 30 9.08 4.64 -0.87
CA LEU A 30 10.26 5.13 -1.61
C LEU A 30 11.56 4.79 -0.86
N GLY A 31 12.54 4.21 -1.56
CA GLY A 31 13.80 3.75 -0.99
C GLY A 31 13.70 2.48 -0.13
N GLY A 32 12.49 2.02 0.18
CA GLY A 32 12.21 0.80 0.95
C GLY A 32 12.30 -0.48 0.12
N GLU A 33 11.64 -1.53 0.60
CA GLU A 33 11.50 -2.80 -0.09
C GLU A 33 10.06 -3.30 -0.09
N ILE A 34 9.71 -4.11 -1.11
CA ILE A 34 8.40 -4.76 -1.23
C ILE A 34 8.61 -6.21 -1.61
N THR A 35 7.74 -7.10 -1.13
CA THR A 35 7.76 -8.53 -1.47
C THR A 35 6.46 -8.95 -2.14
N LEU A 36 6.56 -9.34 -3.41
CA LEU A 36 5.46 -9.84 -4.21
C LEU A 36 5.34 -11.34 -4.00
N THR A 37 4.27 -11.76 -3.31
CA THR A 37 4.01 -13.17 -3.03
C THR A 37 3.03 -13.75 -4.05
N PRO A 38 3.46 -14.64 -4.95
CA PRO A 38 2.62 -15.11 -6.02
C PRO A 38 1.63 -16.18 -5.55
N LYS A 39 0.47 -16.27 -6.23
CA LYS A 39 -0.56 -17.28 -5.94
C LYS A 39 -0.29 -18.58 -6.72
N VAL A 40 0.79 -19.27 -6.35
CA VAL A 40 1.24 -20.52 -6.99
C VAL A 40 0.94 -21.72 -6.10
N SER A 41 0.50 -22.83 -6.72
CA SER A 41 0.19 -24.07 -6.01
C SER A 41 1.24 -25.14 -6.24
N GLY A 42 2.17 -25.27 -5.28
CA GLY A 42 3.30 -26.21 -5.30
C GLY A 42 4.64 -25.49 -5.47
N GLN A 43 5.71 -26.27 -5.58
CA GLN A 43 7.07 -25.72 -5.73
C GLN A 43 7.36 -25.41 -7.21
N PRO A 44 7.77 -24.17 -7.54
CA PRO A 44 8.26 -23.78 -8.86
C PRO A 44 9.41 -24.66 -9.36
N GLU A 45 9.34 -25.09 -10.62
CA GLU A 45 10.44 -25.74 -11.36
C GLU A 45 11.37 -24.69 -11.98
N ASP A 46 10.78 -23.63 -12.51
CA ASP A 46 11.40 -22.41 -13.01
C ASP A 46 10.61 -21.18 -12.52
N ILE A 47 11.19 -19.99 -12.63
CA ILE A 47 10.54 -18.73 -12.23
C ILE A 47 10.99 -17.65 -13.19
N LEU A 48 10.04 -16.94 -13.79
CA LEU A 48 10.30 -15.72 -14.54
C LEU A 48 9.42 -14.59 -14.01
N TRP A 49 10.05 -13.56 -13.46
CA TRP A 49 9.37 -12.30 -13.17
C TRP A 49 9.63 -11.28 -14.28
N THR A 50 8.58 -10.59 -14.68
CA THR A 50 8.65 -9.45 -15.61
C THR A 50 7.99 -8.21 -15.03
N TYR A 51 8.44 -7.05 -15.49
CA TYR A 51 7.87 -5.75 -15.20
C TYR A 51 7.51 -5.11 -16.54
N ASN A 52 6.23 -4.80 -16.74
CA ASN A 52 5.72 -4.24 -17.99
C ASN A 52 6.24 -5.03 -19.23
N GLY A 53 6.21 -6.36 -19.15
CA GLY A 53 6.71 -7.30 -20.16
C GLY A 53 8.23 -7.44 -20.29
N ASN A 54 9.03 -6.71 -19.51
CA ASN A 54 10.49 -6.80 -19.52
C ASN A 54 11.00 -7.68 -18.37
N LYS A 55 12.01 -8.53 -18.64
CA LYS A 55 12.56 -9.42 -17.60
C LYS A 55 13.10 -8.62 -16.40
N VAL A 56 12.75 -9.09 -15.21
CA VAL A 56 13.24 -8.60 -13.91
C VAL A 56 14.25 -9.58 -13.36
N VAL A 57 13.82 -10.82 -13.15
CA VAL A 57 14.65 -11.91 -12.65
C VAL A 57 14.15 -13.24 -13.21
N GLU A 58 15.07 -14.16 -13.47
CA GLU A 58 14.79 -15.50 -14.01
C GLU A 58 15.58 -16.55 -13.24
N PHE A 59 14.91 -17.64 -12.89
CA PHE A 59 15.52 -18.84 -12.33
C PHE A 59 15.12 -20.05 -13.17
N ASP A 60 16.11 -20.78 -13.68
CA ASP A 60 15.92 -21.91 -14.59
C ASP A 60 15.98 -23.29 -13.91
N GLY A 61 15.89 -23.32 -12.58
CA GLY A 61 16.11 -24.53 -11.77
C GLY A 61 17.55 -24.69 -11.27
N SER A 62 18.50 -23.92 -11.80
CA SER A 62 19.92 -24.04 -11.45
C SER A 62 20.60 -22.70 -11.10
N GLN A 63 20.28 -21.65 -11.84
CA GLN A 63 20.91 -20.34 -11.72
C GLN A 63 19.85 -19.25 -11.67
N ASN A 64 20.16 -18.18 -10.93
CA ASN A 64 19.36 -16.97 -10.85
C ASN A 64 20.06 -15.85 -11.63
N VAL A 65 19.33 -15.21 -12.54
CA VAL A 65 19.81 -14.11 -13.39
C VAL A 65 18.90 -12.89 -13.24
N GLU A 66 19.49 -11.76 -12.86
CA GLU A 66 18.81 -10.48 -12.72
C GLU A 66 19.05 -9.59 -13.95
N TYR A 67 18.04 -8.79 -14.30
CA TYR A 67 18.02 -8.01 -15.53
C TYR A 67 17.82 -6.51 -15.31
N GLY A 68 18.33 -5.72 -16.26
CA GLY A 68 18.12 -4.28 -16.33
C GLY A 68 18.44 -3.54 -15.03
N ARG A 69 17.50 -2.68 -14.61
CA ARG A 69 17.58 -1.84 -13.41
C ARG A 69 17.41 -2.60 -12.09
N TYR A 70 17.10 -3.91 -12.15
CA TYR A 70 16.83 -4.74 -10.98
C TYR A 70 18.08 -5.49 -10.48
N LYS A 71 19.19 -5.43 -11.24
CA LYS A 71 20.47 -6.01 -10.84
C LYS A 71 20.96 -5.47 -9.50
N GLY A 72 21.27 -6.37 -8.57
CA GLY A 72 21.68 -6.10 -7.21
C GLY A 72 20.56 -5.62 -6.29
N ARG A 73 19.30 -5.60 -6.76
CA ARG A 73 18.14 -5.09 -6.03
C ARG A 73 17.08 -6.15 -5.74
N THR A 74 17.21 -7.36 -6.29
CA THR A 74 16.19 -8.41 -6.10
C THR A 74 16.64 -9.51 -5.16
N ILE A 75 15.68 -10.11 -4.47
CA ILE A 75 15.85 -11.39 -3.79
C ILE A 75 14.69 -12.29 -4.24
N LEU A 76 15.03 -13.46 -4.77
CA LEU A 76 14.05 -14.43 -5.24
C LEU A 76 14.03 -15.65 -4.31
N ASP A 77 12.86 -15.97 -3.76
CA ASP A 77 12.63 -17.23 -3.04
C ASP A 77 12.21 -18.31 -4.05
N TRP A 78 13.08 -19.29 -4.27
CA TRP A 78 12.83 -20.38 -5.22
C TRP A 78 11.76 -21.37 -4.76
N GLY A 79 11.46 -21.43 -3.46
CA GLY A 79 10.46 -22.35 -2.92
C GLY A 79 9.03 -21.87 -3.17
N SER A 80 8.81 -20.57 -3.08
CA SER A 80 7.49 -19.93 -3.22
C SER A 80 7.31 -19.17 -4.54
N GLY A 81 8.40 -18.77 -5.19
CA GLY A 81 8.38 -17.83 -6.30
C GLY A 81 8.32 -16.36 -5.89
N ALA A 82 8.36 -16.05 -4.59
CA ALA A 82 8.24 -14.69 -4.09
C ALA A 82 9.45 -13.82 -4.50
N LEU A 83 9.16 -12.60 -4.94
CA LEU A 83 10.15 -11.61 -5.37
C LEU A 83 10.16 -10.42 -4.41
N THR A 84 11.29 -10.19 -3.76
CA THR A 84 11.56 -8.95 -3.03
C THR A 84 12.35 -7.99 -3.91
N ILE A 85 11.91 -6.73 -4.00
CA ILE A 85 12.61 -5.65 -4.71
C ILE A 85 13.03 -4.60 -3.67
N LYS A 86 14.31 -4.21 -3.69
CA LYS A 86 14.94 -3.28 -2.74
C LYS A 86 15.26 -1.92 -3.36
N GLY A 87 15.28 -0.91 -2.50
CA GLY A 87 15.61 0.47 -2.89
C GLY A 87 14.61 0.97 -3.91
N LEU A 88 13.31 0.88 -3.60
CA LEU A 88 12.23 1.24 -4.52
C LEU A 88 12.34 2.69 -4.99
N THR A 89 11.94 2.92 -6.24
CA THR A 89 11.85 4.24 -6.87
C THR A 89 10.50 4.38 -7.55
N ASP A 90 10.04 5.61 -7.82
CA ASP A 90 8.77 5.84 -8.55
C ASP A 90 8.71 5.08 -9.88
N ALA A 91 9.86 4.85 -10.50
CA ALA A 91 9.95 4.14 -11.76
C ALA A 91 9.61 2.65 -11.61
N ASP A 92 9.67 2.08 -10.41
CA ASP A 92 9.34 0.68 -10.12
C ASP A 92 7.82 0.46 -9.95
N SER A 93 7.00 1.51 -9.98
CA SER A 93 5.54 1.39 -10.00
C SER A 93 5.04 0.81 -11.32
N GLY A 94 4.01 -0.02 -11.26
CA GLY A 94 3.34 -0.66 -12.40
C GLY A 94 3.24 -2.18 -12.27
N PRO A 95 2.92 -2.86 -13.39
CA PRO A 95 2.56 -4.27 -13.36
C PRO A 95 3.79 -5.17 -13.31
N TYR A 96 3.74 -6.15 -12.41
CA TYR A 96 4.67 -7.26 -12.29
C TYR A 96 3.96 -8.58 -12.52
N GLU A 97 4.58 -9.43 -13.33
CA GLU A 97 4.04 -10.72 -13.71
C GLU A 97 5.02 -11.84 -13.40
N LEU A 98 4.53 -12.90 -12.77
CA LEU A 98 5.22 -14.17 -12.65
C LEU A 98 4.70 -15.14 -13.72
N GLU A 99 5.63 -15.85 -14.36
CA GLU A 99 5.39 -17.09 -15.10
C GLU A 99 6.25 -18.22 -14.48
N THR A 100 5.65 -19.38 -14.23
CA THR A 100 6.34 -20.54 -13.63
C THR A 100 5.68 -21.87 -14.01
N VAL A 101 6.45 -22.93 -14.08
CA VAL A 101 5.99 -24.31 -14.22
C VAL A 101 5.99 -25.00 -12.87
N VAL A 102 4.86 -25.63 -12.52
CA VAL A 102 4.74 -26.49 -11.34
C VAL A 102 4.08 -27.81 -11.72
N LYS A 103 4.80 -28.92 -11.49
CA LYS A 103 4.37 -30.27 -11.88
C LYS A 103 4.01 -30.35 -13.36
N GLY A 104 4.83 -29.72 -14.20
CA GLY A 104 4.63 -29.63 -15.65
C GLY A 104 3.45 -28.76 -16.10
N LYS A 105 2.88 -27.92 -15.23
CA LYS A 105 1.81 -26.98 -15.57
C LYS A 105 2.24 -25.54 -15.39
N LEU A 106 1.99 -24.73 -16.42
CA LEU A 106 2.22 -23.29 -16.39
C LEU A 106 1.23 -22.61 -15.44
N GLN A 107 1.75 -21.75 -14.57
CA GLN A 107 1.01 -20.92 -13.62
C GLN A 107 1.50 -19.48 -13.74
N TYR A 108 0.60 -18.55 -13.42
CA TYR A 108 0.82 -17.12 -13.55
C TYR A 108 0.38 -16.38 -12.29
N SER A 109 1.05 -15.27 -11.98
CA SER A 109 0.61 -14.34 -10.93
C SER A 109 0.80 -12.91 -11.43
N HIS A 110 -0.18 -12.03 -11.19
CA HIS A 110 -0.15 -10.62 -11.59
C HIS A 110 -0.24 -9.73 -10.34
N HIS A 111 0.62 -8.73 -10.28
CA HIS A 111 0.76 -7.79 -9.15
C HIS A 111 0.84 -6.38 -9.69
N GLU A 112 0.12 -5.45 -9.07
CA GLU A 112 0.26 -4.02 -9.35
C GLU A 112 0.97 -3.37 -8.18
N VAL A 113 2.06 -2.67 -8.47
CA VAL A 113 2.87 -2.01 -7.44
C VAL A 113 2.75 -0.51 -7.60
N ASP A 114 2.41 0.18 -6.51
CA ASP A 114 2.56 1.63 -6.42
C ASP A 114 3.63 1.96 -5.38
N VAL A 115 4.71 2.58 -5.85
CA VAL A 115 5.70 3.21 -4.97
C VAL A 115 5.15 4.56 -4.54
N ILE A 116 5.02 4.73 -3.23
CA ILE A 116 4.51 5.95 -2.60
C ILE A 116 5.52 6.48 -1.60
N ASP A 117 5.48 7.79 -1.38
CA ASP A 117 6.24 8.40 -0.30
C ASP A 117 5.70 7.98 1.07
N ASP A 118 6.58 8.03 2.06
CA ASP A 118 6.13 8.05 3.45
C ASP A 118 5.23 9.27 3.70
N VAL A 119 4.27 9.13 4.61
CA VAL A 119 3.48 10.26 5.08
C VAL A 119 4.43 11.28 5.69
N VAL A 120 4.38 12.50 5.16
CA VAL A 120 5.03 13.64 5.80
C VAL A 120 4.40 13.82 7.18
N GLN A 121 5.22 14.21 8.17
CA GLN A 121 4.73 14.45 9.52
C GLN A 121 3.55 15.45 9.49
N PRO A 122 2.38 15.09 10.05
CA PRO A 122 1.24 15.98 10.10
C PRO A 122 1.56 17.17 11.02
N SER A 123 0.89 18.29 10.82
CA SER A 123 0.81 19.38 11.79
C SER A 123 -0.59 19.40 12.43
N VAL A 124 -0.72 19.72 13.72
CA VAL A 124 -2.03 19.79 14.37
C VAL A 124 -2.30 21.24 14.74
N THR A 125 -3.46 21.75 14.32
CA THR A 125 -3.88 23.13 14.60
C THR A 125 -5.21 23.09 15.35
N CYS A 126 -5.26 23.63 16.57
CA CYS A 126 -6.51 23.70 17.34
C CYS A 126 -7.30 24.95 16.94
N VAL A 127 -8.62 24.80 16.70
CA VAL A 127 -9.53 25.94 16.49
C VAL A 127 -10.62 25.91 17.57
N VAL A 128 -10.52 26.84 18.52
CA VAL A 128 -11.54 26.98 19.58
C VAL A 128 -12.67 27.88 19.08
N ASN A 129 -13.86 27.31 18.91
CA ASN A 129 -15.06 28.07 18.55
C ASN A 129 -15.71 28.62 19.82
N ASN A 130 -15.42 29.87 20.15
CA ASN A 130 -15.90 30.49 21.37
C ASN A 130 -17.30 31.10 21.16
N THR A 131 -18.35 30.28 21.20
CA THR A 131 -19.72 30.73 20.92
C THR A 131 -20.51 31.10 22.18
N THR A 132 -20.25 30.51 23.35
CA THR A 132 -20.84 30.97 24.64
C THR A 132 -20.08 30.44 25.88
N PRO A 133 -20.04 31.19 27.01
CA PRO A 133 -19.30 30.82 28.23
C PRO A 133 -19.75 29.53 28.93
N GLU A 134 -20.95 29.04 28.65
CA GLU A 134 -21.55 27.89 29.36
C GLU A 134 -21.52 26.58 28.55
N ASN A 135 -21.22 26.64 27.25
CA ASN A 135 -21.04 25.48 26.37
C ASN A 135 -19.84 25.74 25.47
N MET A 136 -18.64 25.46 26.00
CA MET A 136 -17.40 25.66 25.26
C MET A 136 -17.13 24.44 24.38
N ASP A 137 -17.93 24.29 23.33
CA ASP A 137 -17.71 23.29 22.30
C ASP A 137 -16.33 23.52 21.66
N ARG A 138 -15.60 22.43 21.46
CA ARG A 138 -14.25 22.48 20.89
C ARG A 138 -14.21 21.68 19.60
N THR A 139 -13.45 22.17 18.63
CA THR A 139 -13.16 21.43 17.41
C THR A 139 -11.66 21.33 17.23
N LEU A 140 -11.13 20.12 17.28
CA LEU A 140 -9.72 19.87 16.98
C LEU A 140 -9.57 19.64 15.48
N LEU A 141 -8.62 20.31 14.83
CA LEU A 141 -8.32 20.14 13.41
C LEU A 141 -6.93 19.54 13.24
N CYS A 142 -6.86 18.49 12.43
CA CYS A 142 -5.61 17.89 12.02
C CYS A 142 -5.25 18.33 10.60
N SER A 143 -4.01 18.74 10.36
CA SER A 143 -3.57 19.34 9.10
C SER A 143 -2.27 18.71 8.62
N ALA A 144 -2.35 17.86 7.61
CA ALA A 144 -1.19 17.28 6.96
C ALA A 144 -1.26 17.53 5.46
N ASP A 145 -0.11 17.45 4.78
CA ASP A 145 -0.08 17.44 3.34
C ASP A 145 -0.86 16.22 2.82
N LEU A 146 -1.80 16.47 1.91
CA LEU A 146 -2.64 15.41 1.35
C LEU A 146 -1.86 14.65 0.28
N GLN A 147 -1.34 13.49 0.66
CA GLN A 147 -0.76 12.51 -0.26
C GLN A 147 -1.81 11.45 -0.65
N PRO A 148 -1.58 10.67 -1.73
CA PRO A 148 -2.45 9.55 -2.07
C PRO A 148 -2.68 8.61 -0.88
N LEU A 149 -3.94 8.17 -0.70
CA LEU A 149 -4.35 7.19 0.32
C LEU A 149 -4.18 7.65 1.78
N THR A 150 -3.91 8.93 2.03
CA THR A 150 -3.79 9.49 3.38
C THR A 150 -5.11 9.37 4.15
N GLN A 151 -5.03 8.87 5.38
CA GLN A 151 -6.15 8.75 6.31
C GLN A 151 -5.86 9.51 7.60
N PHE A 152 -6.88 10.16 8.15
CA PHE A 152 -6.82 10.90 9.41
C PHE A 152 -7.69 10.19 10.45
N ILE A 153 -7.10 9.94 11.62
CA ILE A 153 -7.75 9.26 12.74
C ILE A 153 -7.47 10.04 14.02
N TRP A 154 -8.51 10.38 14.75
CA TRP A 154 -8.41 10.91 16.10
C TRP A 154 -8.50 9.79 17.13
N ARG A 155 -7.57 9.77 18.08
CA ARG A 155 -7.59 8.87 19.23
C ARG A 155 -7.87 9.66 20.50
N SER A 156 -8.94 9.31 21.20
CA SER A 156 -9.32 9.90 22.49
C SER A 156 -8.47 9.35 23.64
N PRO A 157 -8.44 10.00 24.81
CA PRO A 157 -7.76 9.48 26.01
C PRO A 157 -8.26 8.09 26.41
N GLY A 158 -9.55 7.81 26.19
CA GLY A 158 -10.17 6.50 26.44
C GLY A 158 -9.87 5.44 25.35
N GLY A 159 -9.05 5.77 24.36
CA GLY A 159 -8.64 4.87 23.28
C GLY A 159 -9.68 4.70 22.16
N SER A 160 -10.76 5.48 22.16
CA SER A 160 -11.73 5.46 21.06
C SER A 160 -11.15 6.15 19.84
N GLU A 161 -11.43 5.61 18.65
CA GLU A 161 -10.96 6.16 17.38
C GLU A 161 -12.11 6.78 16.58
N SER A 162 -11.87 7.95 16.01
CA SER A 162 -12.83 8.68 15.16
C SER A 162 -12.16 9.10 13.85
N PRO A 163 -12.69 8.69 12.69
CA PRO A 163 -12.11 9.04 11.40
C PRO A 163 -12.42 10.49 11.03
N GLY A 164 -11.47 11.17 10.38
CA GLY A 164 -11.68 12.50 9.80
C GLY A 164 -10.63 13.53 10.22
N LEU A 165 -10.68 14.68 9.53
CA LEU A 165 -9.80 15.83 9.79
C LEU A 165 -10.18 16.57 11.07
N GLU A 166 -11.46 16.52 11.44
CA GLU A 166 -12.04 17.29 12.54
C GLU A 166 -12.56 16.34 13.62
N LEU A 167 -12.33 16.72 14.89
CA LEU A 167 -12.95 16.08 16.04
C LEU A 167 -13.77 17.12 16.81
N PHE A 168 -15.06 16.87 16.93
CA PHE A 168 -15.97 17.66 17.76
C PHE A 168 -16.00 17.12 19.19
N ILE A 169 -15.77 17.99 20.16
CA ILE A 169 -15.83 17.68 21.59
C ILE A 169 -16.92 18.58 22.21
N PRO A 170 -18.06 18.00 22.66
CA PRO A 170 -19.13 18.77 23.26
C PRO A 170 -18.72 19.35 24.62
N GLY A 171 -19.10 20.60 24.89
CA GLY A 171 -18.92 21.25 26.18
C GLY A 171 -19.76 20.56 27.26
N GLY A 172 -19.14 19.67 28.05
CA GLY A 172 -19.82 18.96 29.15
C GLY A 172 -19.23 17.59 29.51
N GLU A 173 -18.35 17.02 28.68
CA GLU A 173 -17.82 15.66 28.90
C GLU A 173 -16.71 15.51 29.97
N ASN A 174 -16.30 16.59 30.66
CA ASN A 174 -15.18 16.54 31.65
C ASN A 174 -15.51 17.16 33.02
N GLN A 175 -16.68 16.87 33.61
CA GLN A 175 -17.03 17.38 34.95
C GLN A 175 -16.70 16.44 36.13
N ASP A 176 -16.09 15.27 35.88
CA ASP A 176 -15.83 14.26 36.93
C ASP A 176 -14.33 13.94 37.20
N SER A 177 -13.37 14.72 36.68
CA SER A 177 -11.98 14.57 37.12
C SER A 177 -11.24 15.91 37.14
N GLU A 178 -11.27 16.59 38.29
CA GLU A 178 -10.24 17.56 38.65
C GLU A 178 -8.86 16.90 38.51
N ASN A 179 -8.01 17.45 37.63
CA ASN A 179 -6.59 17.11 37.42
C ASN A 179 -6.21 15.91 36.53
N GLN A 180 -6.91 15.66 35.43
CA GLN A 180 -6.32 14.84 34.35
C GLN A 180 -6.30 15.60 33.03
N GLU A 181 -5.10 15.97 32.59
CA GLU A 181 -4.85 16.52 31.26
C GLU A 181 -5.29 15.48 30.22
N SER A 182 -6.43 15.71 29.58
CA SER A 182 -6.91 14.84 28.52
C SER A 182 -6.08 15.09 27.26
N VAL A 183 -5.47 14.02 26.76
CA VAL A 183 -4.57 14.08 25.62
C VAL A 183 -5.25 13.46 24.42
N TYR A 184 -5.53 14.27 23.40
CA TYR A 184 -6.04 13.80 22.11
C TYR A 184 -4.88 13.67 21.13
N THR A 185 -4.91 12.61 20.33
CA THR A 185 -3.86 12.33 19.34
C THR A 185 -4.48 12.31 17.94
N CYS A 186 -3.93 13.10 17.02
CA CYS A 186 -4.20 12.90 15.60
C CYS A 186 -3.15 11.95 15.03
N VAL A 187 -3.62 10.91 14.34
CA VAL A 187 -2.82 9.94 13.60
C VAL A 187 -3.09 10.15 12.12
N VAL A 188 -2.01 10.34 11.35
CA VAL A 188 -2.04 10.40 9.89
C VAL A 188 -1.26 9.24 9.34
N LYS A 189 -1.87 8.47 8.44
CA LYS A 189 -1.26 7.25 7.92
C LYS A 189 -1.59 7.01 6.45
N ASN A 190 -0.73 6.27 5.78
CA ASN A 190 -0.94 5.68 4.47
C ASN A 190 -0.56 4.18 4.54
N PRO A 191 -0.66 3.39 3.45
CA PRO A 191 -0.31 1.97 3.49
C PRO A 191 1.13 1.63 3.89
N VAL A 192 2.07 2.58 3.79
CA VAL A 192 3.51 2.32 4.02
C VAL A 192 4.05 2.95 5.31
N SER A 193 3.31 3.87 5.93
CA SER A 193 3.80 4.65 7.08
C SER A 193 2.68 5.29 7.91
N GLU A 194 2.98 5.61 9.17
CA GLU A 194 2.10 6.34 10.08
C GLU A 194 2.87 7.37 10.91
N ASN A 195 2.22 8.48 11.26
CA ASN A 195 2.79 9.55 12.08
C ASN A 195 1.71 10.21 12.94
N CYS A 196 2.08 10.81 14.07
CA CYS A 196 1.13 11.38 15.02
C CYS A 196 1.65 12.62 15.75
N ILE A 197 0.71 13.46 16.21
CA ILE A 197 0.97 14.58 17.13
C ILE A 197 0.03 14.51 18.32
N VAL A 198 0.57 14.85 19.47
CA VAL A 198 -0.08 14.85 20.78
C VAL A 198 -0.49 16.28 21.15
N HIS A 199 -1.76 16.48 21.51
CA HIS A 199 -2.24 17.76 22.04
C HIS A 199 -2.71 17.63 23.50
N PRO A 200 -2.06 18.33 24.45
CA PRO A 200 -2.53 18.40 25.83
C PRO A 200 -3.68 19.40 25.99
N GLU A 201 -4.79 18.99 26.62
CA GLU A 201 -5.87 19.92 27.02
C GLU A 201 -5.44 20.94 28.11
N GLY A 202 -4.32 20.72 28.81
CA GLY A 202 -3.92 21.46 30.02
C GLY A 202 -3.27 22.84 29.84
N LEU A 203 -3.12 23.35 28.61
CA LEU A 203 -2.47 24.66 28.35
C LEU A 203 -3.45 25.80 28.01
N LEU A 204 -4.76 25.59 28.16
CA LEU A 204 -5.77 26.65 28.00
C LEU A 204 -6.10 27.31 29.36
N HIS A 205 -5.10 27.92 29.97
CA HIS A 205 -5.30 28.85 31.09
C HIS A 205 -5.02 30.28 30.62
N TRP A 206 -6.05 31.02 30.24
CA TRP A 206 -6.11 32.49 30.33
C TRP A 206 -7.53 32.93 30.65
#